data_AF-A0A1I5EWV5-F1
#
_entry.id   AF-A0A1I5EWV5-F1
#
_cell.length_a   1.000
_cell.length_b   1.000
_cell.length_c   1.000
_cell.angle_alpha   90.00
_cell.angle_beta   90.00
_cell.angle_gamma   90.00
#
_symmetry.space_group_name_H-M   'P 1'
#
loop_
_entity.id
_entity.type
_entity.pdbx_description
1 polymer ?
#
loop_
_entity_poly.entity_id
_entity_poly.type
_entity_poly.pdbx_seq_one_letter_code
_entity_poly.pdbx_strand_id
1 'polypeptide(L)'
;MSSETAKALVPLNRDDDPDDCVWLSQSSTGAHKKVLTVKADELDTARNMPATSAYDTAFTTLHPPAERVDGLGEQAISRYSRVAKGGRGEYVFTARGRFYAIVYEGHEHGQTLPKQTALAGARRAAIEVARKLGLPAEPTPHKQENPRGPAPLHQVPPACRLVSAETLGKVVRDGRNLGLWDEDPLLTGFRDVHATACRWKADKTVEAKLQTADLIVEVASVFDYWPGAGYQAASHGYAGLHHRSRETLKGFRPLAGLGEQAFGGRLEDYAHVGFRMRNVVVLIAYNAPSLPSGSGDADLAGAYTVARDVTRTLQP
;
A
#
# COMPACT_ATOMS: atom_id res chain seq x y z
N MET A 1 23.16 -22.76 -45.37
CA MET A 1 21.77 -22.50 -45.78
C MET A 1 21.01 -23.79 -45.52
N SER A 2 19.88 -23.91 -44.84
CA SER A 2 18.88 -23.00 -44.28
C SER A 2 17.85 -23.95 -43.66
N SER A 3 17.54 -23.87 -42.37
CA SER A 3 16.17 -24.18 -41.93
C SER A 3 15.86 -23.37 -40.68
N GLU A 4 14.97 -22.43 -40.88
CA GLU A 4 14.49 -21.42 -39.97
C GLU A 4 14.09 -22.01 -38.62
N THR A 5 14.70 -21.50 -37.55
CA THR A 5 14.12 -21.68 -36.21
C THR A 5 12.95 -20.71 -36.13
N ALA A 6 11.74 -21.26 -36.09
CA ALA A 6 10.49 -20.53 -36.00
C ALA A 6 10.54 -19.46 -34.89
N LYS A 7 10.70 -18.20 -35.30
CA LYS A 7 10.52 -17.01 -34.46
C LYS A 7 9.04 -16.67 -34.45
N ALA A 8 8.26 -17.39 -33.66
CA ALA A 8 6.91 -16.94 -33.31
C ALA A 8 6.80 -16.93 -31.79
N LEU A 9 6.38 -15.78 -31.24
CA LEU A 9 5.86 -15.71 -29.88
C LEU A 9 4.56 -16.52 -29.88
N VAL A 10 4.61 -17.78 -29.44
CA VAL A 10 3.41 -18.62 -29.37
C VAL A 10 2.70 -18.32 -28.06
N PRO A 11 1.41 -17.93 -28.08
CA PRO A 11 0.63 -17.78 -26.86
C PRO A 11 0.50 -19.15 -26.19
N LEU A 12 1.07 -19.28 -25.00
CA LEU A 12 0.76 -20.30 -24.03
C LEU A 12 -0.39 -19.75 -23.20
N ASN A 13 -1.60 -19.75 -23.77
CA ASN A 13 -2.78 -19.51 -22.94
C ASN A 13 -2.80 -20.61 -21.88
N ARG A 14 -2.76 -20.22 -20.61
CA ARG A 14 -3.27 -21.11 -19.56
C ARG A 14 -4.77 -20.94 -19.62
N ASP A 15 -5.49 -21.99 -20.01
CA ASP A 15 -6.95 -21.96 -20.17
C ASP A 15 -7.71 -21.56 -18.88
N ASP A 16 -6.98 -21.43 -17.75
CA ASP A 16 -7.51 -21.10 -16.43
C ASP A 16 -7.60 -19.59 -16.13
N ASP A 17 -6.91 -18.69 -16.88
CA ASP A 17 -6.97 -17.24 -16.66
C ASP A 17 -6.78 -16.42 -17.97
N PRO A 18 -7.84 -15.82 -18.53
CA PRO A 18 -7.75 -15.02 -19.76
C PRO A 18 -6.92 -13.74 -19.60
N ASP A 19 -6.64 -13.31 -18.37
CA ASP A 19 -5.87 -12.11 -18.06
C ASP A 19 -4.37 -12.39 -17.81
N ASP A 20 -3.93 -13.66 -17.85
CA ASP A 20 -2.50 -14.07 -17.81
C ASP A 20 -2.07 -14.66 -19.16
N CYS A 21 -1.43 -13.83 -19.98
CA CYS A 21 -0.93 -14.23 -21.29
C CYS A 21 0.59 -14.45 -21.25
N VAL A 22 1.03 -15.65 -21.66
CA VAL A 22 2.46 -15.99 -21.76
C VAL A 22 2.82 -16.26 -23.22
N TRP A 23 3.91 -15.67 -23.70
CA TRP A 23 4.48 -15.96 -25.01
C TRP A 23 5.91 -16.49 -24.88
N LEU A 24 6.21 -17.57 -25.59
CA LEU A 24 7.53 -18.22 -25.56
C LEU A 24 8.19 -18.16 -26.94
N SER A 25 9.50 -17.85 -26.94
CA SER A 25 10.40 -18.02 -28.08
C SER A 25 11.61 -18.84 -27.63
N GLN A 26 11.85 -19.99 -28.26
CA GLN A 26 12.93 -20.91 -27.87
C GLN A 26 13.64 -21.49 -29.11
N SER A 27 14.97 -21.63 -29.05
CA SER A 27 15.72 -22.36 -30.08
C SER A 27 15.65 -23.87 -29.84
N SER A 28 15.75 -24.67 -30.91
CA SER A 28 15.77 -26.14 -30.85
C SER A 28 16.88 -26.68 -29.94
N THR A 29 17.98 -25.94 -29.80
CA THR A 29 19.12 -26.27 -28.94
C THR A 29 18.98 -25.82 -27.49
N GLY A 30 17.92 -25.08 -27.13
CA GLY A 30 17.72 -24.51 -25.79
C GLY A 30 18.67 -23.35 -25.43
N ALA A 31 19.70 -23.07 -26.25
CA ALA A 31 20.66 -22.00 -26.04
C ALA A 31 20.02 -20.59 -26.04
N HIS A 32 18.82 -20.45 -26.60
CA HIS A 32 18.03 -19.24 -26.58
C HIS A 32 16.63 -19.55 -26.04
N LYS A 33 16.22 -18.82 -25.01
CA LYS A 33 14.85 -18.88 -24.48
C LYS A 33 14.45 -17.49 -24.02
N LYS A 34 13.34 -16.96 -24.54
CA LYS A 34 12.76 -15.67 -24.18
C LYS A 34 11.29 -15.90 -23.87
N VAL A 35 10.84 -15.41 -22.73
CA VAL A 35 9.45 -15.48 -22.26
C VAL A 35 8.95 -14.07 -22.05
N LEU A 36 7.79 -13.76 -22.62
CA LEU A 36 7.04 -12.55 -22.32
C LEU A 36 5.78 -12.97 -21.56
N THR A 37 5.55 -12.41 -20.39
CA THR A 37 4.30 -12.57 -19.63
C THR A 37 3.64 -11.21 -19.50
N VAL A 38 2.34 -11.16 -19.76
CA VAL A 38 1.50 -9.99 -19.48
C VAL A 38 0.37 -10.48 -18.60
N LYS A 39 0.35 -10.00 -17.36
CA LYS A 39 -0.72 -10.22 -16.41
C LYS A 39 -1.51 -8.93 -16.23
N ALA A 40 -2.82 -9.00 -16.35
CA ALA A 40 -3.73 -7.94 -15.91
C ALA A 40 -4.50 -8.44 -14.69
N ASP A 41 -4.81 -7.53 -13.77
CA ASP A 41 -5.66 -7.87 -12.62
C ASP A 41 -6.42 -6.61 -12.19
N GLU A 42 -7.54 -6.79 -11.51
CA GLU A 42 -8.25 -5.67 -10.92
C GLU A 42 -7.40 -5.08 -9.79
N LEU A 43 -7.26 -3.75 -9.78
CA LEU A 43 -6.85 -3.11 -8.54
C LEU A 43 -8.03 -3.28 -7.62
N ASP A 44 -7.80 -3.93 -6.48
CA ASP A 44 -8.77 -3.94 -5.40
C ASP A 44 -9.10 -2.47 -5.06
N THR A 45 -10.26 -2.00 -5.53
CA THR A 45 -10.68 -0.59 -5.48
C THR A 45 -11.04 -0.16 -4.07
N ALA A 46 -11.35 -1.12 -3.19
CA ALA A 46 -11.41 -0.86 -1.75
C ALA A 46 -10.02 -0.60 -1.17
N ARG A 47 -8.95 -1.03 -1.84
CA ARG A 47 -7.55 -0.93 -1.36
C ARG A 47 -6.70 0.07 -2.13
N ASN A 48 -7.14 0.53 -3.31
CA ASN A 48 -6.53 1.64 -4.06
C ASN A 48 -4.99 1.51 -4.08
N MET A 49 -4.50 0.45 -4.73
CA MET A 49 -3.09 0.07 -4.66
C MET A 49 -2.23 0.91 -5.62
N PRO A 50 -1.15 1.58 -5.14
CA PRO A 50 -0.16 2.20 -6.01
C PRO A 50 0.57 1.16 -6.86
N ALA A 51 1.23 1.59 -7.94
CA ALA A 51 1.98 0.69 -8.83
C ALA A 51 3.05 -0.14 -8.11
N THR A 52 3.61 0.36 -6.99
CA THR A 52 4.51 -0.40 -6.11
C THR A 52 3.81 -1.60 -5.48
N SER A 53 2.59 -1.44 -5.00
CA SER A 53 1.84 -2.50 -4.35
C SER A 53 1.27 -3.50 -5.34
N ALA A 54 0.88 -3.03 -6.53
CA ALA A 54 0.61 -3.90 -7.66
C ALA A 54 1.84 -4.73 -8.04
N TYR A 55 3.02 -4.15 -7.98
CA TYR A 55 4.28 -4.84 -8.27
C TYR A 55 4.61 -5.91 -7.23
N ASP A 56 4.52 -5.59 -5.94
CA ASP A 56 4.75 -6.58 -4.88
C ASP A 56 3.71 -7.72 -4.93
N THR A 57 2.45 -7.39 -5.25
CA THR A 57 1.40 -8.39 -5.49
C THR A 57 1.70 -9.26 -6.71
N ALA A 58 2.19 -8.68 -7.80
CA ALA A 58 2.48 -9.41 -9.03
C ALA A 58 3.75 -10.28 -8.92
N PHE A 59 4.77 -9.83 -8.17
CA PHE A 59 6.13 -10.36 -8.27
C PHE A 59 6.79 -10.74 -6.94
N THR A 60 6.09 -10.61 -5.81
CA THR A 60 6.48 -11.11 -4.48
C THR A 60 7.92 -10.80 -4.07
N THR A 61 8.47 -9.63 -4.45
CA THR A 61 9.90 -9.32 -4.24
C THR A 61 10.16 -7.87 -3.83
N LEU A 62 10.31 -7.65 -2.52
CA LEU A 62 10.85 -6.42 -1.93
C LEU A 62 12.40 -6.43 -2.05
N HIS A 63 12.99 -5.37 -2.62
CA HIS A 63 14.45 -4.99 -2.71
C HIS A 63 15.26 -5.44 -3.98
N PRO A 64 16.14 -4.61 -4.61
CA PRO A 64 16.06 -3.17 -5.02
C PRO A 64 16.50 -2.90 -6.52
N PRO A 65 16.59 -1.65 -7.03
CA PRO A 65 15.59 -0.57 -7.04
C PRO A 65 14.71 -0.60 -8.31
N ALA A 66 13.45 -0.20 -8.18
CA ALA A 66 12.56 0.06 -9.30
C ALA A 66 12.73 1.51 -9.78
N GLU A 67 12.71 1.74 -11.09
CA GLU A 67 12.81 3.05 -11.72
C GLU A 67 11.40 3.52 -12.10
N ARG A 68 10.99 4.72 -11.66
CA ARG A 68 9.73 5.31 -12.06
C ARG A 68 9.74 5.65 -13.55
N VAL A 69 8.62 5.34 -14.21
CA VAL A 69 8.37 5.62 -15.62
C VAL A 69 7.13 6.49 -15.72
N ASP A 70 7.20 7.56 -16.52
CA ASP A 70 6.02 8.34 -16.89
C ASP A 70 5.55 7.94 -18.30
N GLY A 71 4.33 8.33 -18.67
CA GLY A 71 3.82 8.08 -20.03
C GLY A 71 3.35 6.65 -20.27
N LEU A 72 3.04 5.92 -19.19
CA LEU A 72 2.34 4.64 -19.19
C LEU A 72 1.28 4.67 -18.07
N GLY A 73 0.05 5.05 -18.40
CA GLY A 73 -1.05 5.13 -17.43
C GLY A 73 -0.88 6.20 -16.33
N GLU A 74 -1.42 5.91 -15.15
CA GLU A 74 -1.46 6.81 -13.99
C GLU A 74 -0.15 6.77 -13.19
N GLN A 75 0.37 5.58 -12.98
CA GLN A 75 1.66 5.32 -12.35
C GLN A 75 2.34 4.16 -13.07
N ALA A 76 3.65 4.24 -13.27
CA ALA A 76 4.42 3.13 -13.81
C ALA A 76 5.80 3.01 -13.18
N ILE A 77 6.26 1.77 -13.05
CA ILE A 77 7.61 1.44 -12.60
C ILE A 77 8.21 0.35 -13.48
N SER A 78 9.54 0.33 -13.54
CA SER A 78 10.30 -0.70 -14.22
C SER A 78 11.42 -1.24 -13.35
N ARG A 79 11.80 -2.49 -13.56
CA ARG A 79 12.88 -3.14 -12.80
C ARG A 79 13.63 -4.15 -13.65
N TYR A 80 14.89 -4.34 -13.32
CA TYR A 80 15.66 -5.49 -13.78
C TYR A 80 16.06 -6.37 -12.60
N SER A 81 15.89 -7.68 -12.75
CA SER A 81 16.32 -8.68 -11.79
C SER A 81 17.07 -9.82 -12.48
N ARG A 82 17.97 -10.47 -11.74
CA ARG A 82 18.57 -11.75 -12.15
C ARG A 82 17.85 -12.84 -11.36
N VAL A 83 17.18 -13.74 -12.06
CA VAL A 83 16.43 -14.86 -11.48
C VAL A 83 17.01 -16.18 -11.96
N ALA A 84 16.66 -17.30 -11.32
CA ALA A 84 17.09 -18.64 -11.76
C ALA A 84 16.72 -18.95 -13.23
N LYS A 85 15.68 -18.28 -13.75
CA LYS A 85 15.21 -18.38 -15.15
C LYS A 85 15.91 -17.41 -16.12
N GLY A 86 16.92 -16.67 -15.66
CA GLY A 86 17.72 -15.76 -16.49
C GLY A 86 17.55 -14.29 -16.15
N GLY A 87 17.80 -13.42 -17.12
CA GLY A 87 17.71 -11.98 -16.95
C GLY A 87 16.27 -11.56 -17.14
N ARG A 88 15.71 -10.79 -16.21
CA ARG A 88 14.29 -10.46 -16.15
C ARG A 88 14.08 -8.95 -16.12
N GLY A 89 13.33 -8.42 -17.09
CA GLY A 89 12.88 -7.05 -17.14
C GLY A 89 11.40 -7.00 -16.80
N GLU A 90 11.01 -6.07 -15.93
CA GLU A 90 9.67 -5.96 -15.37
C GLU A 90 9.16 -4.54 -15.60
N TYR A 91 7.89 -4.41 -15.97
CA TYR A 91 7.15 -3.15 -16.02
C TYR A 91 5.80 -3.36 -15.35
N VAL A 92 5.44 -2.47 -14.44
CA VAL A 92 4.09 -2.44 -13.85
C VAL A 92 3.54 -1.05 -14.05
N PHE A 93 2.31 -0.96 -14.54
CA PHE A 93 1.59 0.30 -14.56
C PHE A 93 0.13 0.14 -14.16
N THR A 94 -0.43 1.21 -13.61
CA THR A 94 -1.85 1.28 -13.23
C THR A 94 -2.62 2.15 -14.20
N ALA A 95 -3.84 1.74 -14.52
CA ALA A 95 -4.77 2.53 -15.30
C ALA A 95 -6.20 2.07 -15.08
N ARG A 96 -7.12 3.02 -14.87
CA ARG A 96 -8.57 2.76 -14.80
C ARG A 96 -8.95 1.69 -13.78
N GLY A 97 -8.32 1.70 -12.60
CA GLY A 97 -8.61 0.72 -11.55
C GLY A 97 -8.10 -0.70 -11.84
N ARG A 98 -7.15 -0.88 -12.75
CA ARG A 98 -6.45 -2.14 -12.99
C ARG A 98 -4.94 -1.93 -12.97
N PHE A 99 -4.20 -3.00 -12.65
CA PHE A 99 -2.76 -3.02 -12.85
C PHE A 99 -2.40 -3.99 -13.98
N TYR A 100 -1.31 -3.65 -14.66
CA TYR A 100 -0.75 -4.41 -15.76
C TYR A 100 0.70 -4.71 -15.44
N ALA A 101 1.00 -5.99 -15.26
CA ALA A 101 2.32 -6.49 -14.91
C ALA A 101 2.91 -7.21 -16.12
N ILE A 102 4.01 -6.66 -16.66
CA ILE A 102 4.70 -7.16 -17.83
C ILE A 102 6.07 -7.68 -17.41
N VAL A 103 6.38 -8.90 -17.80
CA VAL A 103 7.66 -9.55 -17.54
C VAL A 103 8.26 -10.01 -18.85
N TYR A 104 9.51 -9.65 -19.11
CA TYR A 104 10.29 -10.20 -20.20
C TYR A 104 11.56 -10.83 -19.66
N GLU A 105 11.66 -12.16 -19.72
CA GLU A 105 12.73 -12.93 -19.09
C GLU A 105 13.38 -13.97 -20.00
N GLY A 106 14.59 -14.41 -19.63
CA GLY A 106 15.24 -15.57 -20.24
C GLY A 106 16.75 -15.45 -20.46
N HIS A 107 17.22 -16.16 -21.48
CA HIS A 107 18.63 -16.34 -21.82
C HIS A 107 18.89 -16.17 -23.34
N GLU A 108 20.09 -15.72 -23.65
CA GLU A 108 20.60 -15.56 -25.01
C GLU A 108 22.03 -16.13 -25.09
N HIS A 109 22.26 -17.06 -26.00
CA HIS A 109 23.53 -17.80 -26.13
C HIS A 109 23.99 -18.47 -24.81
N GLY A 110 23.05 -19.06 -24.06
CA GLY A 110 23.32 -19.68 -22.76
C GLY A 110 23.61 -18.69 -21.62
N GLN A 111 23.61 -17.38 -21.88
CA GLN A 111 23.83 -16.35 -20.88
C GLN A 111 22.52 -15.68 -20.47
N THR A 112 22.43 -15.25 -19.21
CA THR A 112 21.36 -14.40 -18.69
C THR A 112 21.15 -13.18 -19.59
N LEU A 113 19.89 -12.86 -19.94
CA LEU A 113 19.60 -11.66 -20.74
C LEU A 113 20.20 -10.39 -20.08
N PRO A 114 20.92 -9.55 -20.84
CA PRO A 114 21.42 -8.27 -20.35
C PRO A 114 20.30 -7.32 -19.89
N LYS A 115 20.56 -6.48 -18.88
CA LYS A 115 19.61 -5.47 -18.34
C LYS A 115 18.91 -4.70 -19.46
N GLN A 116 19.68 -4.18 -20.41
CA GLN A 116 19.16 -3.38 -21.51
C GLN A 116 18.18 -4.15 -22.40
N THR A 117 18.52 -5.39 -22.76
CA THR A 117 17.67 -6.25 -23.59
C THR A 117 16.40 -6.64 -22.85
N ALA A 118 16.52 -7.01 -21.58
CA ALA A 118 15.41 -7.43 -20.75
C ALA A 118 14.39 -6.28 -20.56
N LEU A 119 14.87 -5.10 -20.15
CA LEU A 119 14.03 -3.90 -19.99
C LEU A 119 13.45 -3.42 -21.32
N ALA A 120 14.20 -3.48 -22.43
CA ALA A 120 13.69 -3.06 -23.73
C ALA A 120 12.55 -3.96 -24.22
N GLY A 121 12.63 -5.27 -23.99
CA GLY A 121 11.56 -6.22 -24.31
C GLY A 121 10.30 -5.93 -23.51
N ALA A 122 10.42 -5.80 -22.19
CA ALA A 122 9.30 -5.46 -21.31
C ALA A 122 8.69 -4.09 -21.66
N ARG A 123 9.52 -3.07 -21.91
CA ARG A 123 9.08 -1.72 -22.31
C ARG A 123 8.24 -1.74 -23.60
N ARG A 124 8.67 -2.48 -24.62
CA ARG A 124 7.92 -2.60 -25.89
C ARG A 124 6.55 -3.24 -25.66
N ALA A 125 6.50 -4.31 -24.88
CA ALA A 125 5.22 -4.93 -24.54
C ALA A 125 4.32 -3.98 -23.74
N ALA A 126 4.87 -3.25 -22.76
CA ALA A 126 4.13 -2.26 -21.99
C ALA A 126 3.55 -1.13 -22.87
N ILE A 127 4.30 -0.65 -23.87
CA ILE A 127 3.83 0.32 -24.87
C ILE A 127 2.63 -0.25 -25.65
N GLU A 128 2.73 -1.48 -26.13
CA GLU A 128 1.65 -2.13 -26.90
C GLU A 128 0.39 -2.31 -26.06
N VAL A 129 0.52 -2.73 -24.79
CA VAL A 129 -0.61 -2.80 -23.86
C VAL A 129 -1.21 -1.41 -23.64
N ALA A 130 -0.40 -0.39 -23.35
CA ALA A 130 -0.87 0.98 -23.14
C ALA A 130 -1.61 1.55 -24.36
N ARG A 131 -1.10 1.32 -25.58
CA ARG A 131 -1.76 1.71 -26.84
C ARG A 131 -3.13 1.07 -26.98
N LYS A 132 -3.24 -0.23 -26.71
CA LYS A 132 -4.52 -0.96 -26.77
C LYS A 132 -5.54 -0.45 -25.75
N LEU A 133 -5.07 0.06 -24.61
CA LEU A 133 -5.91 0.67 -23.58
C LEU A 133 -6.30 2.14 -23.91
N GLY A 134 -5.71 2.74 -24.95
CA GLY A 134 -5.89 4.15 -25.30
C GLY A 134 -5.19 5.11 -24.32
N LEU A 135 -4.09 4.66 -23.71
CA LEU A 135 -3.27 5.47 -22.81
C LEU A 135 -2.12 6.16 -23.58
N PRO A 136 -1.50 7.19 -23.01
CA PRO A 136 -0.16 7.59 -23.42
C PRO A 136 0.76 6.36 -23.42
N ALA A 137 1.51 6.17 -24.48
CA ALA A 137 2.36 5.00 -24.71
C ALA A 137 3.80 5.41 -25.04
N GLU A 138 4.26 6.44 -24.34
CA GLU A 138 5.58 7.04 -24.49
C GLU A 138 6.33 6.95 -23.16
N PRO A 139 6.76 5.74 -22.75
CA PRO A 139 7.46 5.55 -21.50
C PRO A 139 8.76 6.35 -21.49
N THR A 140 8.87 7.33 -20.61
CA THR A 140 10.13 8.03 -20.37
C THR A 140 10.60 7.75 -18.96
N PRO A 141 11.91 7.51 -18.73
CA PRO A 141 12.45 7.53 -17.39
C PRO A 141 12.04 8.85 -16.73
N HIS A 142 11.57 8.77 -15.48
CA HIS A 142 11.15 9.96 -14.76
C HIS A 142 12.34 10.94 -14.67
N LYS A 143 12.22 12.09 -15.35
CA LYS A 143 13.25 13.14 -15.35
C LYS A 143 13.07 13.96 -14.08
N GLN A 144 13.68 13.50 -12.99
CA GLN A 144 13.96 14.28 -11.78
C GLN A 144 12.78 14.47 -10.80
N GLU A 145 13.05 14.08 -9.56
CA GLU A 145 12.20 14.19 -8.40
C GLU A 145 12.10 15.66 -7.96
N ASN A 146 10.98 16.31 -8.25
CA ASN A 146 10.39 17.12 -7.20
C ASN A 146 9.57 16.14 -6.36
N PRO A 147 10.02 15.72 -5.16
CA PRO A 147 9.18 14.92 -4.29
C PRO A 147 7.87 15.67 -4.14
N ARG A 148 6.80 15.11 -4.72
CA ARG A 148 5.46 15.66 -4.60
C ARG A 148 5.00 15.33 -3.19
N GLY A 149 5.47 16.09 -2.21
CA GLY A 149 5.13 15.91 -0.81
C GLY A 149 6.28 16.25 0.15
N PRO A 150 5.97 16.40 1.45
CA PRO A 150 6.97 16.49 2.51
C PRO A 150 7.85 15.24 2.56
N ALA A 151 9.08 15.41 3.03
CA ALA A 151 10.01 14.30 3.28
C ALA A 151 9.41 13.27 4.27
N PRO A 152 9.56 11.96 4.02
CA PRO A 152 8.95 10.93 4.85
C PRO A 152 9.46 10.97 6.30
N LEU A 153 8.66 10.45 7.22
CA LEU A 153 9.14 10.08 8.55
C LEU A 153 9.95 8.79 8.42
N HIS A 154 11.27 8.90 8.59
CA HIS A 154 12.18 7.76 8.50
C HIS A 154 12.10 6.83 9.72
N GLN A 155 11.67 7.36 10.87
CA GLN A 155 11.49 6.60 12.10
C GLN A 155 10.07 6.79 12.59
N VAL A 156 9.27 5.74 12.45
CA VAL A 156 7.91 5.67 12.99
C VAL A 156 7.95 4.70 14.17
N PRO A 157 7.78 5.19 15.41
CA PRO A 157 7.72 4.30 16.57
C PRO A 157 6.57 3.29 16.43
N PRO A 158 6.72 2.07 16.98
CA PRO A 158 5.61 1.12 17.03
C PRO A 158 4.44 1.72 17.82
N ALA A 159 3.21 1.35 17.47
CA ALA A 159 1.97 1.91 18.03
C ALA A 159 1.97 1.99 19.57
N CYS A 160 2.47 0.96 20.27
CA CYS A 160 2.56 0.94 21.74
C CYS A 160 3.43 2.04 22.36
N ARG A 161 4.28 2.71 21.57
CA ARG A 161 5.17 3.80 22.01
C ARG A 161 4.72 5.18 21.56
N LEU A 162 3.62 5.27 20.79
CA LEU A 162 3.15 6.55 20.26
C LEU A 162 2.29 7.35 21.23
N VAL A 163 1.63 6.66 22.17
CA VAL A 163 0.81 7.30 23.20
C VAL A 163 1.63 7.49 24.46
N SER A 164 1.69 8.72 24.97
CA SER A 164 2.40 9.01 26.22
C SER A 164 1.70 8.38 27.43
N ALA A 165 2.49 8.09 28.47
CA ALA A 165 1.95 7.59 29.74
C ALA A 165 0.94 8.56 30.37
N GLU A 166 1.13 9.87 30.18
CA GLU A 166 0.19 10.90 30.66
C GLU A 166 -1.18 10.77 29.97
N THR A 167 -1.19 10.64 28.64
CA THR A 167 -2.43 10.46 27.87
C THR A 167 -3.10 9.14 28.21
N LEU A 168 -2.34 8.03 28.30
CA LEU A 168 -2.86 6.74 28.72
C LEU A 168 -3.52 6.83 30.10
N GLY A 169 -2.88 7.50 31.06
CA GLY A 169 -3.43 7.71 32.41
C GLY A 169 -4.75 8.50 32.44
N LYS A 170 -5.04 9.31 31.41
CA LYS A 170 -6.29 10.07 31.28
C LYS A 170 -7.41 9.27 30.60
N VAL A 171 -7.08 8.50 29.56
CA VAL A 171 -8.08 7.86 28.69
C VAL A 171 -8.32 6.38 29.00
N VAL A 172 -7.31 5.66 29.48
CA VAL A 172 -7.35 4.25 29.95
C VAL A 172 -6.58 4.16 31.25
N ARG A 173 -7.07 4.90 32.27
CA ARG A 173 -6.45 4.96 33.60
C ARG A 173 -6.26 3.56 34.18
N ASP A 174 -5.05 3.26 34.64
CA ASP A 174 -4.67 1.94 35.19
C ASP A 174 -4.83 0.79 34.17
N GLY A 175 -4.91 1.11 32.87
CA GLY A 175 -5.11 0.16 31.80
C GLY A 175 -3.92 -0.78 31.62
N ARG A 176 -4.22 -2.05 31.41
CA ARG A 176 -3.23 -3.07 31.03
C ARG A 176 -3.04 -3.02 29.52
N ASN A 177 -1.78 -2.99 29.07
CA ASN A 177 -1.47 -3.25 27.67
C ASN A 177 -1.72 -4.73 27.39
N LEU A 178 -2.65 -5.02 26.49
CA LEU A 178 -3.02 -6.38 26.11
C LEU A 178 -2.17 -6.91 24.94
N GLY A 179 -1.30 -6.10 24.37
CA GLY A 179 -0.43 -6.45 23.25
C GLY A 179 -0.98 -5.99 21.89
N LEU A 180 -0.69 -6.78 20.87
CA LEU A 180 -1.16 -6.54 19.50
C LEU A 180 -2.68 -6.76 19.44
N TRP A 181 -3.34 -5.98 18.59
CA TRP A 181 -4.73 -6.21 18.23
C TRP A 181 -4.77 -7.29 17.16
N ASP A 182 -5.41 -8.43 17.45
CA ASP A 182 -5.46 -9.61 16.58
C ASP A 182 -6.68 -9.64 15.64
N GLU A 183 -7.65 -8.72 15.78
CA GLU A 183 -8.76 -8.63 14.80
C GLU A 183 -8.31 -7.84 13.58
N ASP A 184 -8.89 -8.13 12.41
CA ASP A 184 -8.53 -7.50 11.13
C ASP A 184 -8.48 -5.97 11.29
N PRO A 185 -7.29 -5.35 11.31
CA PRO A 185 -7.18 -3.91 11.51
C PRO A 185 -8.01 -3.17 10.44
N LEU A 186 -8.62 -2.05 10.78
CA LEU A 186 -9.30 -1.21 9.77
C LEU A 186 -8.29 -0.68 8.72
N LEU A 187 -6.99 -0.75 9.02
CA LEU A 187 -5.88 -0.56 8.08
C LEU A 187 -5.53 -1.79 7.21
N THR A 188 -6.23 -2.93 7.30
CA THR A 188 -6.03 -4.16 6.46
C THR A 188 -6.04 -3.89 4.96
N GLY A 189 -6.61 -2.77 4.52
CA GLY A 189 -6.56 -2.34 3.12
C GLY A 189 -5.20 -1.82 2.65
N PHE A 190 -4.25 -1.52 3.54
CA PHE A 190 -2.92 -1.04 3.19
C PHE A 190 -1.96 -2.23 2.96
N ARG A 191 -1.42 -2.35 1.75
CA ARG A 191 -0.32 -3.28 1.42
C ARG A 191 1.02 -2.54 1.42
N ASP A 192 2.10 -3.28 1.65
CA ASP A 192 3.49 -2.78 1.68
C ASP A 192 3.72 -1.66 2.69
N VAL A 193 2.96 -1.72 3.78
CA VAL A 193 3.13 -0.88 4.95
C VAL A 193 3.72 -1.69 6.08
N HIS A 194 4.58 -1.05 6.85
CA HIS A 194 4.85 -1.53 8.19
C HIS A 194 3.66 -1.11 9.06
N ALA A 195 2.76 -2.07 9.33
CA ALA A 195 1.62 -1.88 10.23
C ALA A 195 1.98 -2.36 11.64
N THR A 196 1.67 -1.53 12.64
CA THR A 196 1.73 -1.92 14.05
C THR A 196 0.44 -1.51 14.73
N ALA A 197 0.00 -2.31 15.70
CA ALA A 197 -1.20 -2.03 16.49
C ALA A 197 -0.89 -2.21 17.97
N CYS A 198 -1.64 -1.52 18.83
CA CYS A 198 -1.56 -1.73 20.26
C CYS A 198 -2.93 -1.52 20.90
N ARG A 199 -3.27 -2.36 21.88
CA ARG A 199 -4.51 -2.28 22.64
C ARG A 199 -4.24 -2.08 24.12
N TRP A 200 -4.94 -1.12 24.71
CA TRP A 200 -4.99 -0.92 26.16
C TRP A 200 -6.41 -1.05 26.65
N LYS A 201 -6.58 -1.78 27.75
CA LYS A 201 -7.89 -1.98 28.37
C LYS A 201 -7.82 -1.70 29.87
N ALA A 202 -8.77 -0.92 30.37
CA ALA A 202 -8.92 -0.62 31.78
C ALA A 202 -10.34 -0.99 32.23
N ASP A 203 -10.42 -1.88 33.22
CA ASP A 203 -11.68 -2.30 33.82
C ASP A 203 -11.81 -1.69 35.22
N LYS A 204 -12.94 -1.04 35.49
CA LYS A 204 -13.26 -0.44 36.79
C LYS A 204 -14.68 -0.80 37.21
N THR A 205 -14.86 -1.31 38.42
CA THR A 205 -16.20 -1.53 38.96
C THR A 205 -16.68 -0.26 39.67
N VAL A 206 -17.81 0.30 39.22
CA VAL A 206 -18.48 1.44 39.85
C VAL A 206 -19.93 1.03 40.13
N GLU A 207 -20.38 1.13 41.39
CA GLU A 207 -21.76 0.78 41.78
C GLU A 207 -22.18 -0.62 41.30
N ALA A 208 -21.30 -1.62 41.47
CA ALA A 208 -21.48 -3.00 41.01
C ALA A 208 -21.64 -3.20 39.48
N LYS A 209 -21.41 -2.15 38.67
CA LYS A 209 -21.32 -2.25 37.21
C LYS A 209 -19.87 -2.21 36.76
N LEU A 210 -19.49 -3.13 35.88
CA LEU A 210 -18.18 -3.11 35.23
C LEU A 210 -18.17 -2.03 34.16
N GLN A 211 -17.24 -1.10 34.28
CA GLN A 211 -16.95 -0.04 33.32
C GLN A 211 -15.62 -0.35 32.64
N THR A 212 -15.64 -0.47 31.32
CA THR A 212 -14.47 -0.86 30.53
C THR A 212 -14.08 0.26 29.58
N ALA A 213 -12.91 0.85 29.78
CA ALA A 213 -12.28 1.69 28.76
C ALA A 213 -11.36 0.84 27.89
N ASP A 214 -11.47 1.00 26.58
CA ASP A 214 -10.72 0.24 25.57
C ASP A 214 -10.18 1.21 24.52
N LEU A 215 -8.87 1.17 24.32
CA LEU A 215 -8.14 2.01 23.38
C LEU A 215 -7.34 1.13 22.43
N ILE A 216 -7.53 1.35 21.14
CA ILE A 216 -6.77 0.72 20.06
C ILE A 216 -6.11 1.82 19.25
N VAL A 217 -4.82 1.66 19.00
CA VAL A 217 -4.04 2.54 18.10
C VAL A 217 -3.40 1.67 17.04
N GLU A 218 -3.75 1.93 15.78
CA GLU A 218 -3.16 1.32 14.59
C GLU A 218 -2.37 2.35 13.80
N VAL A 219 -1.21 1.93 13.31
CA VAL A 219 -0.28 2.80 12.58
C VAL A 219 0.23 2.04 11.38
N ALA A 220 0.00 2.60 10.19
CA ALA A 220 0.58 2.13 8.94
C ALA A 220 1.63 3.13 8.46
N SER A 221 2.89 2.71 8.39
CA SER A 221 3.99 3.48 7.79
C SER A 221 4.29 2.95 6.40
N VAL A 222 4.19 3.81 5.39
CA VAL A 222 4.55 3.48 4.01
C VAL A 222 6.02 3.81 3.76
N PHE A 223 6.74 2.91 3.11
CA PHE A 223 8.14 3.13 2.75
C PHE A 223 8.30 4.04 1.53
N ASP A 224 9.31 4.92 1.55
CA ASP A 224 9.70 5.75 0.40
C ASP A 224 10.69 4.96 -0.47
N TYR A 225 10.18 4.17 -1.40
CA TYR A 225 11.03 3.44 -2.37
C TYR A 225 11.71 4.37 -3.39
N TRP A 226 11.12 5.54 -3.60
CA TRP A 226 11.73 6.73 -4.21
C TRP A 226 11.17 7.98 -3.50
N PRO A 227 11.90 9.11 -3.50
CA PRO A 227 11.44 10.39 -2.94
C PRO A 227 10.00 10.76 -3.27
N GLY A 228 9.17 10.82 -2.22
CA GLY A 228 7.75 11.20 -2.28
C GLY A 228 6.79 10.05 -2.58
N ALA A 229 7.28 8.82 -2.80
CA ALA A 229 6.45 7.64 -3.05
C ALA A 229 5.52 7.32 -1.87
N GLY A 230 6.06 7.27 -0.66
CA GLY A 230 5.32 6.92 0.55
C GLY A 230 4.33 8.00 0.94
N TYR A 231 4.62 9.28 0.68
CA TYR A 231 3.61 10.35 0.82
C TYR A 231 2.41 10.13 -0.11
N GLN A 232 2.66 9.82 -1.38
CA GLN A 232 1.58 9.59 -2.36
C GLN A 232 0.77 8.34 -2.01
N ALA A 233 1.45 7.24 -1.69
CA ALA A 233 0.82 6.00 -1.30
C ALA A 233 0.01 6.15 0.00
N ALA A 234 0.54 6.84 1.01
CA ALA A 234 -0.20 7.16 2.24
C ALA A 234 -1.39 8.07 1.96
N SER A 235 -1.24 9.08 1.10
CA SER A 235 -2.33 9.99 0.70
C SER A 235 -3.46 9.22 0.00
N HIS A 236 -3.10 8.28 -0.87
CA HIS A 236 -4.06 7.48 -1.60
C HIS A 236 -4.78 6.46 -0.70
N GLY A 237 -4.02 5.73 0.12
CA GLY A 237 -4.61 4.80 1.09
C GLY A 237 -5.50 5.52 2.11
N TYR A 238 -5.10 6.72 2.56
CA TYR A 238 -5.94 7.57 3.42
C TYR A 238 -7.23 7.98 2.72
N ALA A 239 -7.20 8.33 1.43
CA ALA A 239 -8.41 8.66 0.68
C ALA A 239 -9.38 7.48 0.61
N GLY A 240 -8.87 6.25 0.42
CA GLY A 240 -9.67 5.02 0.47
C GLY A 240 -10.30 4.79 1.85
N LEU A 241 -9.50 4.92 2.92
CA LEU A 241 -9.98 4.83 4.30
C LEU A 241 -11.06 5.88 4.58
N HIS A 242 -10.80 7.14 4.25
CA HIS A 242 -11.73 8.25 4.42
C HIS A 242 -13.05 7.99 3.68
N HIS A 243 -12.99 7.49 2.44
CA HIS A 243 -14.20 7.16 1.67
C HIS A 243 -15.03 6.07 2.34
N ARG A 244 -14.42 4.95 2.76
CA ARG A 244 -15.11 3.88 3.49
C ARG A 244 -15.68 4.38 4.81
N SER A 245 -14.89 5.11 5.59
CA SER A 245 -15.30 5.68 6.87
C SER A 245 -16.46 6.66 6.72
N ARG A 246 -16.55 7.40 5.61
CA ARG A 246 -17.70 8.28 5.34
C ARG A 246 -19.01 7.50 5.19
N GLU A 247 -18.94 6.28 4.67
CA GLU A 247 -20.12 5.43 4.44
C GLU A 247 -20.47 4.59 5.67
N THR A 248 -19.49 4.23 6.49
CA THR A 248 -19.68 3.33 7.64
C THR A 248 -19.80 4.05 8.98
N LEU A 249 -19.13 5.19 9.19
CA LEU A 249 -19.15 5.89 10.47
C LEU A 249 -20.39 6.75 10.64
N LYS A 250 -21.11 6.53 11.75
CA LYS A 250 -22.17 7.45 12.21
C LYS A 250 -21.54 8.76 12.67
N GLY A 251 -22.10 9.88 12.24
CA GLY A 251 -21.60 11.21 12.60
C GLY A 251 -20.23 11.54 12.01
N PHE A 252 -19.90 10.94 10.85
CA PHE A 252 -18.66 11.23 10.14
C PHE A 252 -18.45 12.74 9.95
N ARG A 253 -17.28 13.23 10.35
CA ARG A 253 -16.91 14.64 10.15
C ARG A 253 -15.40 14.79 9.92
N PRO A 254 -14.99 15.77 9.08
CA PRO A 254 -13.60 16.17 9.02
C PRO A 254 -13.16 16.76 10.36
N LEU A 255 -11.90 16.52 10.73
CA LEU A 255 -11.28 17.07 11.93
C LEU A 255 -10.07 17.93 11.54
N ALA A 256 -9.83 18.99 12.30
CA ALA A 256 -8.67 19.87 12.13
C ALA A 256 -7.59 19.58 13.16
N GLY A 257 -6.37 20.11 12.95
CA GLY A 257 -5.29 20.07 13.96
C GLY A 257 -4.58 18.72 14.13
N LEU A 258 -4.84 17.75 13.24
CA LEU A 258 -4.19 16.44 13.20
C LEU A 258 -3.62 16.18 11.81
N GLY A 259 -2.30 16.14 11.70
CA GLY A 259 -1.61 15.85 10.44
C GLY A 259 -2.03 16.77 9.27
N GLU A 260 -2.01 16.24 8.05
CA GLU A 260 -2.50 16.97 6.88
C GLU A 260 -4.00 16.79 6.65
N GLN A 261 -4.56 15.65 7.03
CA GLN A 261 -5.96 15.30 6.84
C GLN A 261 -6.42 14.42 8.00
N ALA A 262 -7.62 14.69 8.54
CA ALA A 262 -8.22 13.89 9.59
C ALA A 262 -9.74 13.82 9.50
N PHE A 263 -10.30 12.73 10.01
CA PHE A 263 -11.74 12.55 10.17
C PHE A 263 -12.03 11.87 11.52
N GLY A 264 -13.29 11.91 11.94
CA GLY A 264 -13.78 11.07 13.02
C GLY A 264 -15.26 10.77 12.91
N GLY A 265 -15.71 9.81 13.70
CA GLY A 265 -17.09 9.33 13.75
C GLY A 265 -17.21 8.14 14.68
N ARG A 266 -18.34 7.43 14.64
CA ARG A 266 -18.56 6.22 15.44
C ARG A 266 -18.88 5.01 14.59
N LEU A 267 -18.30 3.87 14.95
CA LEU A 267 -18.68 2.56 14.45
C LEU A 267 -18.91 1.68 15.66
N GLU A 268 -20.09 1.06 15.74
CA GLU A 268 -20.50 0.25 16.89
C GLU A 268 -20.30 1.02 18.21
N ASP A 269 -19.57 0.43 19.15
CA ASP A 269 -19.32 1.01 20.47
C ASP A 269 -18.09 1.95 20.50
N TYR A 270 -17.34 2.06 19.41
CA TYR A 270 -16.09 2.81 19.37
C TYR A 270 -16.22 4.13 18.62
N ALA A 271 -15.71 5.20 19.23
CA ALA A 271 -15.36 6.41 18.51
C ALA A 271 -14.04 6.20 17.77
N HIS A 272 -14.03 6.62 16.51
CA HIS A 272 -12.90 6.48 15.61
C HIS A 272 -12.35 7.84 15.22
N VAL A 273 -11.03 7.96 15.20
CA VAL A 273 -10.30 9.10 14.62
C VAL A 273 -9.21 8.56 13.70
N GLY A 274 -9.29 8.90 12.42
CA GLY A 274 -8.30 8.55 11.42
C GLY A 274 -7.60 9.79 10.89
N PHE A 275 -6.27 9.79 10.82
CA PHE A 275 -5.51 10.90 10.26
C PHE A 275 -4.28 10.43 9.48
N ARG A 276 -3.79 11.31 8.62
CA ARG A 276 -2.54 11.11 7.87
C ARG A 276 -1.52 12.17 8.27
N MET A 277 -0.28 11.73 8.47
CA MET A 277 0.88 12.58 8.62
C MET A 277 1.99 12.05 7.72
N ARG A 278 2.33 12.79 6.67
CA ARG A 278 3.34 12.43 5.67
C ARG A 278 3.06 11.05 5.05
N ASN A 279 3.99 10.10 5.22
CA ASN A 279 3.92 8.70 4.78
C ASN A 279 3.24 7.76 5.81
N VAL A 280 2.64 8.31 6.87
CA VAL A 280 2.02 7.54 7.96
C VAL A 280 0.52 7.78 8.01
N VAL A 281 -0.24 6.71 8.14
CA VAL A 281 -1.69 6.73 8.41
C VAL A 281 -1.92 6.12 9.79
N VAL A 282 -2.68 6.82 10.62
CA VAL A 282 -3.01 6.41 11.98
C VAL A 282 -4.51 6.29 12.11
N LEU A 283 -4.96 5.24 12.79
CA LEU A 283 -6.33 5.07 13.17
C LEU A 283 -6.41 4.77 14.66
N ILE A 284 -7.32 5.45 15.35
CA ILE A 284 -7.56 5.30 16.77
C ILE A 284 -9.01 4.92 16.94
N ALA A 285 -9.25 3.83 17.67
CA ALA A 285 -10.56 3.43 18.14
C ALA A 285 -10.58 3.52 19.67
N TYR A 286 -11.59 4.19 20.21
CA TYR A 286 -11.73 4.38 21.64
C TYR A 286 -13.18 4.15 22.05
N ASN A 287 -13.34 3.31 23.07
CA ASN A 287 -14.61 3.09 23.74
C ASN A 287 -14.41 3.31 25.23
N ALA A 288 -15.26 4.11 25.84
CA ALA A 288 -15.37 4.20 27.27
C ALA A 288 -16.83 4.31 27.66
N PRO A 289 -17.23 3.80 28.84
CA PRO A 289 -18.58 3.99 29.32
C PRO A 289 -18.82 5.48 29.50
N SER A 290 -19.92 5.95 28.92
CA SER A 290 -20.37 7.32 29.00
C SER A 290 -20.30 7.81 30.45
N LEU A 291 -19.56 8.89 30.71
CA LEU A 291 -19.80 9.65 31.93
C LEU A 291 -21.29 10.04 31.97
N PRO A 292 -21.92 10.17 33.16
CA PRO A 292 -23.38 10.36 33.29
C PRO A 292 -23.98 11.57 32.53
N SER A 293 -23.15 12.43 31.95
CA SER A 293 -23.52 13.57 31.10
C SER A 293 -23.75 13.23 29.62
N GLY A 294 -23.93 11.95 29.27
CA GLY A 294 -24.79 11.54 28.15
C GLY A 294 -24.59 12.28 26.82
N SER A 295 -23.40 12.25 26.24
CA SER A 295 -23.23 12.58 24.82
C SER A 295 -22.19 11.66 24.20
N GLY A 296 -22.53 11.03 23.07
CA GLY A 296 -21.60 10.21 22.29
C GLY A 296 -20.37 10.97 21.76
N ASP A 297 -20.29 12.29 22.01
CA ASP A 297 -19.14 13.16 21.77
C ASP A 297 -17.98 12.94 22.75
N ALA A 298 -18.22 12.39 23.96
CA ALA A 298 -17.18 12.19 24.96
C ALA A 298 -16.12 11.17 24.49
N ASP A 299 -16.54 10.07 23.86
CA ASP A 299 -15.64 9.05 23.33
C ASP A 299 -14.82 9.61 22.14
N LEU A 300 -15.45 10.43 21.29
CA LEU A 300 -14.76 11.07 20.18
C LEU A 300 -13.75 12.11 20.67
N ALA A 301 -14.02 12.81 21.77
CA ALA A 301 -13.04 13.67 22.44
C ALA A 301 -11.87 12.88 23.04
N GLY A 302 -12.12 11.68 23.58
CA GLY A 302 -11.11 10.74 24.06
C GLY A 302 -10.19 10.27 22.91
N ALA A 303 -10.78 9.75 21.84
CA ALA A 303 -10.05 9.35 20.63
C ALA A 303 -9.22 10.52 20.05
N TYR A 304 -9.81 11.72 19.98
CA TYR A 304 -9.13 12.91 19.49
C TYR A 304 -7.98 13.36 20.41
N THR A 305 -8.13 13.20 21.73
CA THR A 305 -7.05 13.48 22.70
C THR A 305 -5.86 12.56 22.47
N VAL A 306 -6.10 11.27 22.25
CA VAL A 306 -5.04 10.31 21.87
C VAL A 306 -4.43 10.72 20.52
N ALA A 307 -5.25 11.08 19.54
CA ALA A 307 -4.78 11.46 18.21
C ALA A 307 -3.84 12.68 18.26
N ARG A 308 -4.17 13.68 19.09
CA ARG A 308 -3.30 14.85 19.28
C ARG A 308 -1.96 14.48 19.91
N ASP A 309 -1.94 13.52 20.82
CA ASP A 309 -0.71 13.07 21.45
C ASP A 309 0.17 12.29 20.47
N VAL A 310 -0.41 11.33 19.75
CA VAL A 310 0.29 10.59 18.68
C VAL A 310 0.85 11.55 17.63
N THR A 311 0.07 12.57 17.23
CA THR A 311 0.50 13.60 16.29
C THR A 311 1.75 14.33 16.79
N ARG A 312 1.85 14.65 18.09
CA ARG A 312 3.05 15.28 18.67
C ARG A 312 4.24 14.34 18.66
N THR A 313 4.04 13.05 18.96
CA THR A 313 5.12 12.06 18.93
C THR A 313 5.66 11.84 17.51
N LEU A 314 4.82 12.00 16.49
CA LEU A 314 5.21 11.90 15.07
C LEU A 314 5.75 13.20 14.49
N GLN A 315 5.74 14.31 15.24
CA GLN A 315 6.39 15.55 14.79
C GLN A 315 7.92 15.37 14.78
N PRO A 316 8.62 15.92 13.78
CA PRO A 316 10.09 15.87 13.70
C PRO A 316 10.77 16.66 14.81
#